data_AF-A0A210QLM9-F1
#
_entry.id   AF-A0A210QLM9-F1
#
_cell.length_a   1.000
_cell.length_b   1.000
_cell.length_c   1.000
_cell.angle_alpha   90.00
_cell.angle_beta   90.00
_cell.angle_gamma   90.00
#
_symmetry.space_group_name_H-M   'P 1'
#
loop_
_entity.id
_entity.type
_entity.pdbx_description
1 polymer ?
#
loop_
_entity_poly.entity_id
_entity_poly.type
_entity_poly.pdbx_seq_one_letter_code
_entity_poly.pdbx_strand_id
1 'polypeptide(L)'
;MTRDMSKENWMEMLEKAKQTSGFSFDNVNRTAFAVLDGCCDEEEHDSLLREISDLAPAGLNMYARLQLSVLLLCLLVKQSRFDLKRNLHKESEEAAATFRAMIESLKPIHKLHVDYTLGNIISVDSHQLPPLTFKLKKNSRYYVCGEVVDMKDFHTLKNPKWLNDKVINAYLALLQREHNLKNTDHIFALPSYMEVLWGHIELIKIIRWRYMTIRSEKTGELGNRKWQTGDLVSSRQKDGNACGSFVMLNALVLSKNLDLKDVSHPLSLRMREFVRCKLLSASDEPPSQRSRCDMVG
;
A
#
# COMPACT_ATOMS: atom_id res chain seq x y z
N MET A 1 -9.73 39.83 6.35
CA MET A 1 -11.20 39.85 6.43
C MET A 1 -11.79 38.90 7.48
N THR A 2 -11.00 38.07 8.19
CA THR A 2 -11.51 37.02 9.10
C THR A 2 -11.42 37.35 10.60
N ARG A 3 -10.87 38.51 11.00
CA ARG A 3 -10.62 38.82 12.43
C ARG A 3 -11.87 39.16 13.25
N ASP A 4 -13.01 39.47 12.62
CA ASP A 4 -14.23 39.92 13.31
C ASP A 4 -15.44 38.98 13.14
N MET A 5 -15.22 37.72 12.77
CA MET A 5 -16.33 36.75 12.70
C MET A 5 -16.71 36.25 14.10
N SER A 6 -17.98 36.40 14.47
CA SER A 6 -18.54 35.82 15.69
C SER A 6 -18.48 34.29 15.66
N LYS A 7 -18.53 33.68 16.85
CA LYS A 7 -18.54 32.22 17.01
C LYS A 7 -19.72 31.59 16.26
N GLU A 8 -20.88 32.25 16.27
CA GLU A 8 -22.09 31.81 15.56
C GLU A 8 -21.86 31.81 14.04
N ASN A 9 -21.25 32.85 13.49
CA ASN A 9 -20.93 32.93 12.06
C ASN A 9 -19.91 31.86 11.64
N TRP A 10 -18.95 31.54 12.51
CA TRP A 10 -18.01 30.43 12.29
C TRP A 10 -18.72 29.06 12.28
N MET A 11 -19.61 28.81 13.24
CA MET A 11 -20.35 27.55 13.32
C MET A 11 -21.34 27.39 12.16
N GLU A 12 -21.97 28.47 11.72
CA GLU A 12 -22.83 28.48 10.55
C GLU A 12 -22.05 28.20 9.27
N MET A 13 -20.85 28.77 9.13
CA MET A 13 -19.96 28.49 8.00
C MET A 13 -19.49 27.03 7.99
N LEU A 14 -19.18 26.47 9.17
CA LEU A 14 -18.85 25.04 9.33
C LEU A 14 -20.01 24.13 8.93
N GLU A 15 -21.23 24.41 9.37
CA GLU A 15 -22.39 23.60 9.02
C GLU A 15 -22.80 23.75 7.56
N LYS A 16 -22.76 24.96 7.00
CA LYS A 16 -22.91 25.17 5.56
C LYS A 16 -21.84 24.41 4.78
N ALA A 17 -20.59 24.41 5.23
CA ALA A 17 -19.49 23.67 4.62
C ALA A 17 -19.56 22.15 4.83
N LYS A 18 -20.35 21.62 5.77
CA LYS A 18 -20.67 20.17 5.84
C LYS A 18 -21.83 19.81 4.92
N GLN A 19 -22.86 20.65 4.87
CA GLN A 19 -24.11 20.39 4.14
C GLN A 19 -23.98 20.57 2.63
N THR A 20 -23.28 21.61 2.16
CA THR A 20 -23.17 21.92 0.72
C THR A 20 -22.20 21.03 -0.04
N SER A 21 -21.48 20.17 0.65
CA SER A 21 -20.10 19.95 0.28
C SER A 21 -19.80 18.50 -0.13
N GLY A 22 -20.65 17.54 0.25
CA GLY A 22 -20.45 16.12 -0.06
C GLY A 22 -19.06 15.61 0.36
N PHE A 23 -18.35 16.33 1.23
CA PHE A 23 -16.95 16.05 1.50
C PHE A 23 -16.83 14.82 2.38
N SER A 24 -16.06 13.85 1.92
CA SER A 24 -15.36 13.00 2.87
C SER A 24 -14.34 13.86 3.60
N PHE A 25 -14.25 13.66 4.92
CA PHE A 25 -13.18 14.24 5.74
C PHE A 25 -11.79 13.97 5.14
N ASP A 26 -11.67 12.86 4.44
CA ASP A 26 -10.52 12.44 3.65
C ASP A 26 -10.10 13.44 2.58
N ASN A 27 -11.06 13.95 1.80
CA ASN A 27 -10.78 14.91 0.74
C ASN A 27 -10.39 16.28 1.31
N VAL A 28 -10.96 16.67 2.45
CA VAL A 28 -10.57 17.88 3.19
C VAL A 28 -9.10 17.78 3.63
N ASN A 29 -8.74 16.67 4.27
CA ASN A 29 -7.37 16.42 4.74
C ASN A 29 -6.39 16.39 3.56
N ARG A 30 -6.66 15.60 2.51
CA ARG A 30 -5.76 15.50 1.34
C ARG A 30 -5.56 16.85 0.65
N THR A 31 -6.62 17.65 0.55
CA THR A 31 -6.52 19.00 -0.02
C THR A 31 -5.66 19.91 0.84
N ALA A 32 -5.86 19.90 2.15
CA ALA A 32 -5.08 20.73 3.07
C ALA A 32 -3.60 20.34 3.08
N PHE A 33 -3.28 19.04 3.16
CA PHE A 33 -1.89 18.58 3.12
C PHE A 33 -1.21 18.87 1.78
N ALA A 34 -1.93 18.78 0.66
CA ALA A 34 -1.38 19.17 -0.63
C ALA A 34 -1.06 20.68 -0.73
N VAL A 35 -1.75 21.53 0.05
CA VAL A 35 -1.37 22.95 0.19
C VAL A 35 -0.08 23.07 1.01
N LEU A 36 0.01 22.37 2.14
CA LEU A 36 1.18 22.39 3.01
C LEU A 36 2.44 21.93 2.27
N ASP A 37 2.38 20.78 1.57
CA ASP A 37 3.45 20.25 0.70
C ASP A 37 3.91 21.28 -0.35
N GLY A 38 3.01 22.18 -0.76
CA GLY A 38 3.29 23.22 -1.75
C GLY A 38 3.92 24.48 -1.18
N CYS A 39 3.76 24.72 0.13
CA CYS A 39 4.06 25.98 0.81
C CYS A 39 5.24 25.89 1.76
N CYS A 40 5.53 24.71 2.33
CA CYS A 40 6.57 24.50 3.32
C CYS A 40 7.10 23.06 3.28
N ASP A 41 8.22 22.82 3.95
CA ASP A 41 8.77 21.47 4.12
C ASP A 41 7.95 20.66 5.15
N GLU A 42 8.01 19.32 5.07
CA GLU A 42 7.20 18.42 5.91
C GLU A 42 7.42 18.66 7.42
N GLU A 43 8.64 19.00 7.83
CA GLU A 43 9.00 19.31 9.22
C GLU A 43 8.31 20.59 9.74
N GLU A 44 7.85 21.47 8.85
CA GLU A 44 7.22 22.75 9.16
C GLU A 44 5.69 22.69 9.17
N HIS A 45 5.10 21.58 8.69
CA HIS A 45 3.64 21.40 8.58
C HIS A 45 2.92 21.63 9.91
N ASP A 46 3.44 21.03 10.98
CA ASP A 46 2.86 21.14 12.31
C ASP A 46 2.94 22.56 12.87
N SER A 47 4.03 23.28 12.59
CA SER A 47 4.21 24.67 13.02
C SER A 47 3.21 25.56 12.30
N LEU A 48 3.11 25.44 10.97
CA LEU A 48 2.21 26.24 10.16
C LEU A 48 0.73 25.95 10.49
N LEU A 49 0.37 24.68 10.71
CA LEU A 49 -0.98 24.33 11.16
C LEU A 49 -1.32 24.92 12.53
N ARG A 50 -0.35 24.97 13.45
CA ARG A 50 -0.53 25.64 14.75
C ARG A 50 -0.72 27.14 14.59
N GLU A 51 0.06 27.80 13.75
CA GLU A 51 -0.10 29.23 13.45
C GLU A 51 -1.47 29.54 12.84
N ILE A 52 -1.93 28.72 11.88
CA ILE A 52 -3.28 28.85 11.32
C ILE A 52 -4.34 28.59 12.40
N SER A 53 -4.10 27.62 13.29
CA SER A 53 -5.02 27.30 14.38
C SER A 53 -5.15 28.44 15.37
N ASP A 54 -4.13 29.28 15.49
CA ASP A 54 -4.16 30.47 16.34
C ASP A 54 -5.10 31.56 15.84
N LEU A 55 -5.50 31.51 14.56
CA LEU A 55 -6.54 32.36 13.99
C LEU A 55 -7.97 31.91 14.36
N ALA A 56 -8.13 30.72 14.95
CA ALA A 56 -9.43 30.20 15.34
C ALA A 56 -10.00 30.93 16.59
N PRO A 57 -11.34 31.06 16.72
CA PRO A 57 -11.98 31.72 17.84
C PRO A 57 -11.54 31.19 19.22
N ALA A 58 -11.47 32.09 20.19
CA ALA A 58 -11.20 31.74 21.58
C ALA A 58 -12.28 30.81 22.15
N GLY A 59 -11.88 29.85 22.98
CA GLY A 59 -12.79 28.89 23.63
C GLY A 59 -12.98 27.56 22.88
N LEU A 60 -12.33 27.36 21.74
CA LEU A 60 -12.22 26.05 21.09
C LEU A 60 -11.02 25.29 21.67
N ASN A 61 -11.18 23.97 21.87
CA ASN A 61 -10.04 23.12 22.24
C ASN A 61 -9.07 22.97 21.04
N MET A 62 -7.82 22.60 21.33
CA MET A 62 -6.76 22.52 20.33
C MET A 62 -7.13 21.64 19.12
N TYR A 63 -7.77 20.50 19.37
CA TYR A 63 -8.19 19.59 18.32
C TYR A 63 -9.21 20.24 17.35
N ALA A 64 -10.21 20.93 17.89
CA ALA A 64 -11.19 21.66 17.08
C ALA A 64 -10.56 22.81 16.28
N ARG A 65 -9.55 23.49 16.84
CA ARG A 65 -8.81 24.55 16.14
C ARG A 65 -8.01 23.98 14.97
N LEU A 66 -7.33 22.85 15.16
CA LEU A 66 -6.60 22.16 14.08
C LEU A 66 -7.53 21.66 12.97
N GLN A 67 -8.67 21.06 13.33
CA GLN A 67 -9.68 20.65 12.33
C GLN A 67 -10.19 21.85 11.52
N LEU A 68 -10.37 22.99 12.17
CA LEU A 68 -10.76 24.24 11.49
C LEU A 68 -9.66 24.73 10.54
N SER A 69 -8.39 24.65 10.93
CA SER A 69 -7.25 25.00 10.07
C SER A 69 -7.22 24.19 8.78
N VAL A 70 -7.39 22.86 8.88
CA VAL A 70 -7.41 21.96 7.72
C VAL A 70 -8.60 22.30 6.81
N LEU A 71 -9.78 22.53 7.39
CA LEU A 71 -10.95 22.92 6.60
C LEU A 71 -10.73 24.27 5.89
N LEU A 72 -10.13 25.24 6.57
CA LEU A 72 -9.82 26.55 6.00
C LEU A 72 -8.88 26.43 4.79
N LEU A 73 -7.81 25.65 4.90
CA LEU A 73 -6.90 25.38 3.79
C LEU A 73 -7.64 24.76 2.59
N CYS A 74 -8.53 23.80 2.85
CA CYS A 74 -9.35 23.19 1.81
C CYS A 74 -10.31 24.19 1.14
N LEU A 75 -10.95 25.07 1.91
CA LEU A 75 -11.83 26.12 1.39
C LEU A 75 -11.06 27.13 0.54
N LEU A 76 -9.84 27.48 0.92
CA LEU A 76 -9.00 28.40 0.16
C LEU A 76 -8.62 27.84 -1.22
N VAL A 77 -8.32 26.54 -1.32
CA VAL A 77 -8.14 25.87 -2.62
C VAL A 77 -9.41 25.92 -3.45
N LYS A 78 -10.58 25.63 -2.85
CA LYS A 78 -11.87 25.66 -3.57
C LYS A 78 -12.25 27.04 -4.08
N GLN A 79 -11.83 28.09 -3.37
CA GLN A 79 -12.01 29.48 -3.79
C GLN A 79 -10.94 29.95 -4.78
N SER A 80 -10.10 29.05 -5.29
CA SER A 80 -8.99 29.35 -6.20
C SER A 80 -8.04 30.40 -5.62
N ARG A 81 -7.85 30.39 -4.29
CA ARG A 81 -6.88 31.22 -3.59
C ARG A 81 -5.51 30.53 -3.44
N PHE A 82 -5.49 29.21 -3.64
CA PHE A 82 -4.29 28.39 -3.71
C PHE A 82 -4.37 27.47 -4.92
N ASP A 83 -3.30 27.46 -5.72
CA ASP A 83 -3.11 26.52 -6.80
C ASP A 83 -2.38 25.28 -6.27
N LEU A 84 -3.01 24.11 -6.39
CA LEU A 84 -2.36 22.86 -6.04
C LEU A 84 -1.43 22.42 -7.18
N LYS A 85 -0.18 22.10 -6.83
CA LYS A 85 0.74 21.42 -7.77
C LYS A 85 0.26 19.99 -8.10
N ARG A 86 -0.54 19.39 -7.21
CA ARG A 86 -1.08 18.03 -7.33
C ARG A 86 -2.51 18.04 -7.88
N ASN A 87 -2.80 17.13 -8.82
CA ASN A 87 -4.15 16.91 -9.33
C ASN A 87 -4.86 15.84 -8.48
N LEU A 88 -5.39 16.26 -7.32
CA LEU A 88 -6.04 15.36 -6.36
C LEU A 88 -7.26 14.63 -6.94
N HIS A 89 -7.96 15.26 -7.89
CA HIS A 89 -9.09 14.64 -8.58
C HIS A 89 -8.63 13.42 -9.38
N LYS A 90 -7.60 13.61 -10.21
CA LYS A 90 -6.97 12.52 -10.98
C LYS A 90 -6.44 11.41 -10.07
N GLU A 91 -5.75 11.74 -8.98
CA GLU A 91 -5.27 10.74 -8.01
C GLU A 91 -6.42 9.93 -7.40
N SER A 92 -7.55 10.59 -7.09
CA SER A 92 -8.74 9.91 -6.55
C SER A 92 -9.39 9.00 -7.59
N GLU A 93 -9.44 9.41 -8.86
CA GLU A 93 -9.94 8.59 -9.96
C GLU A 93 -9.06 7.36 -10.21
N GLU A 94 -7.74 7.53 -10.17
CA GLU A 94 -6.76 6.45 -10.30
C GLU A 94 -6.85 5.45 -9.15
N ALA A 95 -7.00 5.94 -7.91
CA ALA A 95 -7.23 5.09 -6.74
C ALA A 95 -8.56 4.32 -6.85
N ALA A 96 -9.64 4.98 -7.26
CA ALA A 96 -10.94 4.34 -7.45
C ALA A 96 -10.94 3.34 -8.63
N ALA A 97 -10.20 3.61 -9.70
CA ALA A 97 -10.00 2.68 -10.82
C ALA A 97 -9.21 1.44 -10.37
N THR A 98 -8.15 1.64 -9.59
CA THR A 98 -7.34 0.55 -8.99
C THR A 98 -8.20 -0.31 -8.06
N PHE A 99 -8.98 0.33 -7.18
CA PHE A 99 -9.88 -0.37 -6.27
C PHE A 99 -10.97 -1.16 -7.02
N ARG A 100 -11.55 -0.59 -8.08
CA ARG A 100 -12.49 -1.31 -8.96
C ARG A 100 -11.84 -2.50 -9.64
N ALA A 101 -10.64 -2.34 -10.19
CA ALA A 101 -9.91 -3.44 -10.82
C ALA A 101 -9.61 -4.58 -9.84
N MET A 102 -9.30 -4.25 -8.57
CA MET A 102 -9.16 -5.25 -7.50
C MET A 102 -10.49 -5.95 -7.18
N ILE A 103 -11.62 -5.24 -7.15
CA ILE A 103 -12.93 -5.87 -6.95
C ILE A 103 -13.28 -6.79 -8.13
N GLU A 104 -13.05 -6.35 -9.37
CA GLU A 104 -13.30 -7.15 -10.57
C GLU A 104 -12.44 -8.41 -10.62
N SER A 105 -11.17 -8.34 -10.21
CA SER A 105 -10.29 -9.51 -10.16
C SER A 105 -10.71 -10.55 -9.11
N LEU A 106 -11.54 -10.17 -8.15
CA LEU A 106 -12.11 -11.06 -7.13
C LEU A 106 -13.42 -11.74 -7.58
N LYS A 107 -14.12 -11.24 -8.60
CA LYS A 107 -15.41 -11.80 -9.06
C LYS A 107 -15.36 -13.25 -9.57
N PRO A 108 -14.30 -13.72 -10.27
CA PRO A 108 -14.23 -15.11 -10.75
C PRO A 108 -14.16 -16.16 -9.63
N ILE A 109 -13.83 -15.75 -8.40
CA ILE A 109 -13.57 -16.65 -7.25
C ILE A 109 -14.87 -17.32 -6.74
N HIS A 110 -16.05 -16.81 -7.12
CA HIS A 110 -17.34 -17.40 -6.70
C HIS A 110 -17.68 -18.74 -7.39
N LYS A 111 -16.83 -19.25 -8.30
CA LYS A 111 -17.15 -20.43 -9.14
C LYS A 111 -16.19 -21.62 -9.04
N LEU A 112 -15.17 -21.62 -8.19
CA LEU A 112 -14.22 -22.73 -8.13
C LEU A 112 -14.32 -23.51 -6.81
N HIS A 113 -15.08 -24.61 -6.86
CA HIS A 113 -14.97 -25.75 -5.95
C HIS A 113 -14.13 -26.81 -6.67
N VAL A 114 -12.98 -27.22 -6.12
CA VAL A 114 -12.32 -28.49 -6.46
C VAL A 114 -11.59 -29.05 -5.23
N ASP A 115 -11.83 -30.34 -5.00
CA ASP A 115 -11.39 -31.19 -3.90
C ASP A 115 -9.87 -31.42 -3.79
N TYR A 116 -9.45 -31.65 -2.55
CA TYR A 116 -8.06 -31.85 -2.11
C TYR A 116 -7.54 -33.28 -2.25
N THR A 117 -6.23 -33.40 -2.49
CA THR A 117 -5.38 -34.38 -1.80
C THR A 117 -4.07 -33.70 -1.36
N LEU A 118 -3.80 -33.76 -0.05
CA LEU A 118 -2.63 -33.20 0.63
C LEU A 118 -1.48 -34.20 0.60
N GLY A 119 -0.30 -33.77 0.12
CA GLY A 119 0.92 -34.54 0.19
C GLY A 119 2.18 -33.69 0.02
N ASN A 120 2.93 -33.56 1.12
CA ASN A 120 4.36 -33.24 1.21
C ASN A 120 4.87 -31.87 0.74
N ILE A 121 4.89 -30.87 1.63
CA ILE A 121 5.81 -29.72 1.47
C ILE A 121 6.37 -29.24 2.83
N ILE A 122 7.05 -30.13 3.56
CA ILE A 122 8.16 -29.73 4.45
C ILE A 122 9.25 -30.82 4.42
N SER A 123 9.91 -30.97 3.27
CA SER A 123 11.38 -31.09 3.30
C SER A 123 11.89 -29.75 2.76
N VAL A 124 12.25 -28.84 3.66
CA VAL A 124 13.07 -27.70 3.25
C VAL A 124 14.45 -28.29 3.03
N ASP A 125 14.68 -28.79 1.81
CA ASP A 125 15.98 -29.10 1.27
C ASP A 125 16.83 -27.83 1.32
N SER A 126 17.49 -27.61 2.45
CA SER A 126 18.63 -26.70 2.58
C SER A 126 19.82 -27.14 1.72
N HIS A 127 19.71 -28.27 1.01
CA HIS A 127 20.76 -28.87 0.18
C HIS A 127 20.44 -29.03 -1.30
N GLN A 128 19.27 -28.59 -1.79
CA GLN A 128 18.96 -28.62 -3.22
C GLN A 128 18.19 -27.38 -3.69
N LEU A 129 18.76 -26.19 -3.50
CA LEU A 129 18.56 -25.18 -4.55
C LEU A 129 19.41 -25.67 -5.73
N PRO A 130 18.82 -26.14 -6.85
CA PRO A 130 19.63 -26.40 -8.03
C PRO A 130 20.43 -25.13 -8.32
N PRO A 131 21.72 -25.23 -8.69
CA PRO A 131 22.48 -24.08 -9.14
C PRO A 131 21.88 -23.61 -10.46
N LEU A 132 20.79 -22.86 -10.37
CA LEU A 132 20.18 -22.19 -11.48
C LEU A 132 21.03 -20.96 -11.74
N THR A 133 22.14 -21.16 -12.43
CA THR A 133 22.98 -20.08 -12.93
C THR A 133 22.28 -19.40 -14.09
N PHE A 134 21.13 -18.78 -13.83
CA PHE A 134 20.52 -17.86 -14.77
C PHE A 134 21.43 -16.64 -14.89
N LYS A 135 22.07 -16.51 -16.05
CA LYS A 135 22.80 -15.30 -16.41
C LYS A 135 21.79 -14.25 -16.86
N LEU A 136 21.81 -13.10 -16.20
CA LEU A 136 21.05 -11.95 -16.62
C LEU A 136 21.57 -11.50 -17.99
N LYS A 137 20.65 -11.36 -18.95
CA LYS A 137 20.97 -10.85 -20.28
C LYS A 137 21.07 -9.33 -20.19
N LYS A 138 22.12 -8.75 -20.78
CA LYS A 138 22.34 -7.30 -20.78
C LYS A 138 21.17 -6.63 -21.52
N ASN A 139 20.64 -5.55 -20.94
CA ASN A 139 19.50 -4.79 -21.46
C ASN A 139 18.19 -5.58 -21.60
N SER A 140 18.06 -6.72 -20.94
CA SER A 140 16.80 -7.47 -20.93
C SER A 140 15.84 -6.95 -19.86
N ARG A 141 14.55 -7.07 -20.18
CA ARG A 141 13.43 -6.78 -19.30
C ARG A 141 12.68 -8.10 -19.10
N TYR A 142 12.22 -8.33 -17.88
CA TYR A 142 11.59 -9.57 -17.45
C TYR A 142 10.21 -9.24 -16.92
N TYR A 143 9.17 -9.85 -17.49
CA TYR A 143 7.80 -9.62 -17.02
C TYR A 143 7.38 -10.72 -16.05
N VAL A 144 7.01 -10.34 -14.84
CA VAL A 144 6.62 -11.26 -13.78
C VAL A 144 5.38 -10.73 -13.09
N CYS A 145 4.24 -11.42 -13.27
CA CYS A 145 2.99 -11.16 -12.54
C CYS A 145 2.55 -9.68 -12.51
N GLY A 146 2.66 -8.97 -13.64
CA GLY A 146 2.26 -7.56 -13.77
C GLY A 146 3.42 -6.57 -13.63
N GLU A 147 4.57 -7.00 -13.11
CA GLU A 147 5.75 -6.17 -12.96
C GLU A 147 6.74 -6.38 -14.10
N VAL A 148 7.36 -5.28 -14.56
CA VAL A 148 8.51 -5.36 -15.49
C VAL A 148 9.77 -5.02 -14.72
N VAL A 149 10.57 -6.06 -14.48
CA VAL A 149 11.81 -6.04 -13.71
C VAL A 149 12.99 -6.02 -14.68
N ASP A 150 13.95 -5.13 -14.46
CA ASP A 150 15.16 -5.01 -15.29
C ASP A 150 16.45 -5.32 -14.51
N MET A 151 17.59 -5.17 -15.20
CA MET A 151 18.91 -5.43 -14.62
C MET A 151 19.21 -4.53 -13.40
N LYS A 152 18.72 -3.29 -13.37
CA LYS A 152 18.91 -2.38 -12.22
C LYS A 152 18.10 -2.87 -11.02
N ASP A 153 16.90 -3.37 -11.26
CA ASP A 153 16.07 -3.98 -10.23
C ASP A 153 16.73 -5.24 -9.64
N PHE A 154 17.19 -6.17 -10.49
CA PHE A 154 17.92 -7.35 -10.04
C PHE A 154 19.23 -7.00 -9.31
N HIS A 155 19.83 -5.84 -9.60
CA HIS A 155 21.02 -5.40 -8.90
C HIS A 155 20.75 -5.13 -7.41
N THR A 156 19.52 -4.75 -7.04
CA THR A 156 19.12 -4.53 -5.65
C THR A 156 19.13 -5.82 -4.81
N LEU A 157 19.00 -6.99 -5.45
CA LEU A 157 19.11 -8.28 -4.78
C LEU A 157 20.54 -8.59 -4.30
N LYS A 158 21.58 -7.89 -4.78
CA LYS A 158 22.95 -8.10 -4.29
C LYS A 158 23.12 -7.49 -2.89
N ASN A 159 23.48 -8.30 -1.89
CA ASN A 159 23.92 -7.79 -0.59
C ASN A 159 25.17 -6.89 -0.76
N PRO A 160 25.30 -5.71 -0.12
CA PRO A 160 24.45 -5.11 0.92
C PRO A 160 23.42 -4.09 0.41
N LYS A 161 22.93 -4.18 -0.83
CA LYS A 161 22.00 -3.18 -1.38
C LYS A 161 20.60 -3.31 -0.79
N TRP A 162 19.94 -2.17 -0.67
CA TRP A 162 18.53 -2.10 -0.31
C TRP A 162 17.70 -2.61 -1.47
N LEU A 163 16.69 -3.42 -1.17
CA LEU A 163 15.74 -3.91 -2.17
C LEU A 163 14.82 -2.78 -2.59
N ASN A 164 14.46 -2.73 -3.87
CA ASN A 164 13.43 -1.83 -4.33
C ASN A 164 12.05 -2.48 -4.28
N ASP A 165 11.03 -1.62 -4.36
CA ASP A 165 9.61 -1.94 -4.41
C ASP A 165 9.26 -2.91 -5.53
N LYS A 166 9.80 -2.72 -6.75
CA LYS A 166 9.55 -3.59 -7.90
C LYS A 166 9.89 -5.04 -7.64
N VAL A 167 11.07 -5.32 -7.08
CA VAL A 167 11.47 -6.69 -6.75
C VAL A 167 10.55 -7.31 -5.70
N ILE A 168 10.19 -6.53 -4.67
CA ILE A 168 9.30 -6.99 -3.61
C ILE A 168 7.90 -7.28 -4.16
N ASN A 169 7.31 -6.34 -4.90
CA ASN A 169 5.98 -6.48 -5.50
C ASN A 169 5.94 -7.66 -6.48
N ALA A 170 6.94 -7.79 -7.36
CA ALA A 170 7.02 -8.89 -8.31
C ALA A 170 7.10 -10.26 -7.60
N TYR A 171 7.88 -10.35 -6.52
CA TYR A 171 7.99 -11.58 -5.76
C TYR A 171 6.71 -11.93 -4.99
N LEU A 172 6.09 -10.96 -4.31
CA LEU A 172 4.85 -11.20 -3.57
C LEU A 172 3.70 -11.57 -4.51
N ALA A 173 3.60 -10.95 -5.69
CA ALA A 173 2.62 -11.32 -6.71
C ALA A 173 2.88 -12.73 -7.26
N LEU A 174 4.14 -13.10 -7.48
CA LEU A 174 4.50 -14.47 -7.88
C LEU A 174 4.15 -15.48 -6.80
N LEU A 175 4.44 -15.19 -5.53
CA LEU A 175 4.10 -16.03 -4.39
C LEU A 175 2.57 -16.24 -4.30
N GLN A 176 1.79 -15.17 -4.44
CA GLN A 176 0.34 -15.23 -4.53
C GLN A 176 -0.13 -16.15 -5.64
N ARG A 177 0.38 -15.96 -6.87
CA ARG A 177 0.01 -16.79 -8.02
C ARG A 177 0.31 -18.26 -7.76
N GLU A 178 1.52 -18.58 -7.29
CA GLU A 178 1.93 -19.96 -7.03
C GLU A 178 1.11 -20.62 -5.92
N HIS A 179 0.79 -19.87 -4.86
CA HIS A 179 0.01 -20.38 -3.74
C HIS A 179 -1.45 -20.65 -4.15
N ASN A 180 -2.10 -19.67 -4.79
CA ASN A 180 -3.51 -19.75 -5.16
C ASN A 180 -3.78 -20.77 -6.28
N LEU A 181 -2.77 -21.13 -7.07
CA LEU A 181 -2.90 -22.23 -8.04
C LEU A 181 -2.95 -23.61 -7.39
N LYS A 182 -2.44 -23.76 -6.16
CA LYS A 182 -2.25 -25.05 -5.50
C LYS A 182 -3.12 -25.27 -4.27
N ASN A 183 -3.69 -24.20 -3.71
CA ASN A 183 -4.40 -24.22 -2.44
C ASN A 183 -5.74 -23.52 -2.56
N THR A 184 -6.73 -23.98 -1.78
CA THR A 184 -8.03 -23.30 -1.69
C THR A 184 -7.97 -22.07 -0.80
N ASP A 185 -7.01 -22.03 0.13
CA ASP A 185 -6.73 -20.86 0.94
C ASP A 185 -6.03 -19.84 0.06
N HIS A 186 -6.74 -18.78 -0.33
CA HIS A 186 -6.19 -17.77 -1.20
C HIS A 186 -5.45 -16.70 -0.40
N ILE A 187 -4.24 -16.37 -0.83
CA ILE A 187 -3.51 -15.20 -0.34
C ILE A 187 -3.67 -14.03 -1.31
N PHE A 188 -3.59 -12.81 -0.76
CA PHE A 188 -3.65 -11.58 -1.52
C PHE A 188 -2.49 -10.68 -1.12
N ALA A 189 -1.63 -10.35 -2.08
CA ALA A 189 -0.55 -9.41 -1.93
C ALA A 189 -1.05 -8.00 -2.26
N LEU A 190 -0.83 -7.07 -1.34
CA LEU A 190 -1.07 -5.65 -1.59
C LEU A 190 0.22 -5.01 -2.10
N PRO A 191 0.16 -4.19 -3.17
CA PRO A 191 1.31 -3.46 -3.65
C PRO A 191 1.88 -2.52 -2.58
N SER A 192 3.20 -2.38 -2.53
CA SER A 192 3.89 -1.56 -1.52
C SER A 192 3.46 -0.08 -1.49
N TYR A 193 3.07 0.49 -2.62
CA TYR A 193 2.57 1.87 -2.67
C TYR A 193 1.22 2.05 -1.97
N MET A 194 0.44 0.98 -1.74
CA MET A 194 -0.83 1.08 -1.00
C MET A 194 -0.60 1.55 0.42
N GLU A 195 0.50 1.13 1.06
CA GLU A 195 0.81 1.58 2.41
C GLU A 195 1.10 3.08 2.45
N VAL A 196 1.74 3.64 1.41
CA VAL A 196 1.98 5.08 1.31
C VAL A 196 0.66 5.83 1.07
N LEU A 197 -0.19 5.31 0.18
CA LEU A 197 -1.52 5.87 -0.08
C LEU A 197 -2.40 5.86 1.19
N TRP A 198 -2.22 4.89 2.06
CA TRP A 198 -2.90 4.80 3.35
C TRP A 198 -2.20 5.59 4.45
N GLY A 199 -0.88 5.74 4.36
CA GLY A 199 0.04 6.33 5.33
C GLY A 199 -0.20 7.80 5.65
N HIS A 200 -0.75 8.55 4.70
CA HIS A 200 -1.03 9.99 4.86
C HIS A 200 -2.22 10.30 5.78
N ILE A 201 -2.79 9.30 6.46
CA ILE A 201 -3.98 9.50 7.28
C ILE A 201 -3.86 8.65 8.57
N GLU A 202 -4.01 9.26 9.75
CA GLU A 202 -4.25 8.57 11.04
C GLU A 202 -5.39 7.51 10.97
N LEU A 203 -6.18 7.56 9.90
CA LEU A 203 -7.13 6.54 9.48
C LEU A 203 -6.52 5.19 9.05
N ILE A 204 -5.20 4.93 9.00
CA ILE A 204 -4.63 3.62 8.59
C ILE A 204 -5.28 2.45 9.32
N LYS A 205 -5.40 2.51 10.65
CA LYS A 205 -6.08 1.47 11.43
C LYS A 205 -7.54 1.39 11.00
N ILE A 206 -8.23 2.53 10.92
CA ILE A 206 -9.66 2.60 10.60
C ILE A 206 -9.95 2.12 9.17
N ILE A 207 -9.17 2.50 8.15
CA ILE A 207 -9.34 2.13 6.75
C ILE A 207 -8.95 0.68 6.55
N ARG A 208 -7.86 0.19 7.16
CA ARG A 208 -7.52 -1.24 7.09
C ARG A 208 -8.60 -2.09 7.75
N TRP A 209 -9.03 -1.74 8.96
CA TRP A 209 -10.12 -2.44 9.64
C TRP A 209 -11.44 -2.31 8.85
N ARG A 210 -11.78 -1.12 8.37
CA ARG A 210 -13.01 -0.86 7.62
C ARG A 210 -13.00 -1.56 6.26
N TYR A 211 -11.89 -1.60 5.55
CA TYR A 211 -11.74 -2.36 4.31
C TYR A 211 -11.96 -3.85 4.58
N MET A 212 -11.27 -4.40 5.58
CA MET A 212 -11.37 -5.82 5.91
C MET A 212 -12.78 -6.19 6.45
N THR A 213 -13.41 -5.29 7.21
CA THR A 213 -14.80 -5.43 7.67
C THR A 213 -15.79 -5.37 6.50
N ILE A 214 -15.72 -4.35 5.64
CA ILE A 214 -16.59 -4.21 4.46
C ILE A 214 -16.40 -5.41 3.51
N ARG A 215 -15.15 -5.84 3.29
CA ARG A 215 -14.85 -7.02 2.49
C ARG A 215 -15.53 -8.25 3.09
N SER A 216 -15.33 -8.49 4.40
CA SER A 216 -15.96 -9.60 5.10
C SER A 216 -17.48 -9.59 5.02
N GLU A 217 -18.11 -8.42 5.18
CA GLU A 217 -19.57 -8.27 5.08
C GLU A 217 -20.06 -8.61 3.66
N LYS A 218 -19.33 -8.18 2.63
CA LYS A 218 -19.69 -8.42 1.24
C LYS A 218 -19.40 -9.84 0.76
N THR A 219 -18.30 -10.44 1.20
CA THR A 219 -17.90 -11.79 0.77
C THR A 219 -18.49 -12.88 1.65
N GLY A 220 -18.93 -12.53 2.87
CA GLY A 220 -19.36 -13.50 3.88
C GLY A 220 -18.22 -14.36 4.43
N GLU A 221 -16.95 -14.06 4.11
CA GLU A 221 -15.82 -14.98 4.35
C GLU A 221 -15.51 -15.24 5.83
N LEU A 222 -15.88 -14.32 6.72
CA LEU A 222 -15.72 -14.53 8.17
C LEU A 222 -16.97 -15.14 8.82
N GLY A 223 -18.13 -15.13 8.16
CA GLY A 223 -19.41 -15.49 8.79
C GLY A 223 -19.63 -14.76 10.11
N ASN A 224 -19.69 -15.52 11.22
CA ASN A 224 -19.86 -14.99 12.58
C ASN A 224 -18.53 -14.78 13.36
N ARG A 225 -17.37 -14.90 12.70
CA ARG A 225 -16.06 -14.77 13.35
C ARG A 225 -15.70 -13.30 13.55
N LYS A 226 -14.97 -13.02 14.63
CA LYS A 226 -14.48 -11.68 14.97
C LYS A 226 -13.00 -11.55 14.65
N TRP A 227 -12.62 -10.35 14.27
CA TRP A 227 -11.23 -9.97 14.13
C TRP A 227 -10.50 -9.98 15.47
N GLN A 228 -9.26 -10.47 15.47
CA GLN A 228 -8.35 -10.40 16.60
C GLN A 228 -6.96 -9.95 16.13
N THR A 229 -6.22 -9.29 17.02
CA THR A 229 -4.79 -9.03 16.82
C THR A 229 -4.03 -10.24 17.33
N GLY A 230 -3.13 -10.78 16.50
CA GLY A 230 -2.23 -11.87 16.89
C GLY A 230 -0.80 -11.38 17.01
N ASP A 231 -0.05 -11.99 17.93
CA ASP A 231 1.37 -11.72 18.15
C ASP A 231 2.23 -12.66 17.31
N LEU A 232 2.45 -12.27 16.05
CA LEU A 232 3.34 -12.98 15.13
C LEU A 232 4.71 -12.28 15.10
N VAL A 233 5.75 -12.96 15.59
CA VAL A 233 7.10 -12.39 15.73
C VAL A 233 8.14 -13.27 15.02
N SER A 234 8.85 -12.70 14.06
CA SER A 234 10.05 -13.28 13.45
C SER A 234 11.33 -12.81 14.16
N SER A 235 12.47 -13.45 13.90
CA SER A 235 13.77 -12.99 14.42
C SER A 235 14.08 -11.53 14.10
N ARG A 236 14.78 -10.85 15.01
CA ARG A 236 15.26 -9.48 14.81
C ARG A 236 16.35 -9.45 13.74
N GLN A 237 16.21 -8.53 12.79
CA GLN A 237 17.26 -8.19 11.83
C GLN A 237 18.50 -7.63 12.54
N LYS A 238 19.70 -7.94 12.04
CA LYS A 238 20.99 -7.50 12.62
C LYS A 238 21.71 -6.41 11.83
N ASP A 239 21.26 -6.12 10.61
CA ASP A 239 21.84 -5.10 9.71
C ASP A 239 20.79 -4.05 9.32
N GLY A 240 21.16 -3.08 8.48
CA GLY A 240 20.25 -2.02 8.02
C GLY A 240 19.55 -2.28 6.68
N ASN A 241 19.83 -3.39 6.01
CA ASN A 241 19.49 -3.60 4.60
C ASN A 241 18.81 -4.94 4.28
N ALA A 242 18.70 -5.87 5.24
CA ALA A 242 17.97 -7.12 5.06
C ALA A 242 16.46 -7.00 5.26
N CYS A 243 15.92 -5.83 5.64
CA CYS A 243 14.50 -5.63 5.95
C CYS A 243 13.57 -6.14 4.84
N GLY A 244 13.82 -5.77 3.58
CA GLY A 244 13.04 -6.29 2.44
C GLY A 244 13.20 -7.80 2.24
N SER A 245 14.35 -8.38 2.61
CA SER A 245 14.55 -9.83 2.55
C SER A 245 13.78 -10.55 3.64
N PHE A 246 13.66 -9.96 4.84
CA PHE A 246 12.78 -10.44 5.90
C PHE A 246 11.31 -10.35 5.50
N VAL A 247 10.87 -9.26 4.85
CA VAL A 247 9.49 -9.14 4.35
C VAL A 247 9.15 -10.30 3.41
N MET A 248 10.00 -10.55 2.42
CA MET A 248 9.79 -11.64 1.45
C MET A 248 9.84 -13.02 2.13
N LEU A 249 10.76 -13.24 3.08
CA LEU A 249 10.90 -14.50 3.80
C LEU A 249 9.70 -14.76 4.73
N ASN A 250 9.26 -13.76 5.48
CA ASN A 250 8.09 -13.85 6.35
C ASN A 250 6.83 -14.14 5.54
N ALA A 251 6.64 -13.47 4.39
CA ALA A 251 5.52 -13.75 3.49
C ALA A 251 5.53 -15.21 3.00
N LEU A 252 6.70 -15.72 2.62
CA LEU A 252 6.85 -17.13 2.22
C LEU A 252 6.48 -18.10 3.35
N VAL A 253 7.01 -17.88 4.56
CA VAL A 253 6.75 -18.72 5.74
C VAL A 253 5.26 -18.72 6.09
N LEU A 254 4.63 -17.53 6.14
CA LEU A 254 3.20 -17.39 6.40
C LEU A 254 2.33 -18.04 5.32
N SER A 255 2.69 -17.89 4.04
CA SER A 255 1.96 -18.55 2.94
C SER A 255 2.04 -20.08 2.99
N LYS A 256 2.95 -20.64 3.79
CA LYS A 256 3.08 -22.08 3.99
C LYS A 256 2.56 -22.55 5.35
N ASN A 257 1.93 -21.65 6.11
CA ASN A 257 1.45 -21.90 7.47
C ASN A 257 2.56 -22.43 8.41
N LEU A 258 3.77 -21.87 8.28
CA LEU A 258 4.95 -22.20 9.10
C LEU A 258 5.16 -21.15 10.21
N ASP A 259 5.89 -21.51 11.28
CA ASP A 259 6.18 -20.61 12.40
C ASP A 259 7.27 -19.59 12.01
N LEU A 260 7.02 -18.31 12.28
CA LEU A 260 7.99 -17.23 12.06
C LEU A 260 9.22 -17.32 12.95
N LYS A 261 9.18 -18.12 14.04
CA LYS A 261 10.35 -18.38 14.88
C LYS A 261 11.49 -19.07 14.12
N ASP A 262 11.17 -19.79 13.05
CA ASP A 262 12.15 -20.47 12.20
C ASP A 262 12.85 -19.50 11.23
N VAL A 263 12.36 -18.26 11.13
CA VAL A 263 13.00 -17.21 10.34
C VAL A 263 14.22 -16.69 11.07
N SER A 264 15.39 -16.77 10.43
CA SER A 264 16.66 -16.29 10.97
C SER A 264 17.35 -15.29 10.04
N HIS A 265 18.26 -14.49 10.59
CA HIS A 265 19.04 -13.52 9.81
C HIS A 265 19.85 -14.15 8.67
N PRO A 266 20.59 -15.27 8.86
CA PRO A 266 21.29 -15.94 7.75
C PRO A 266 20.36 -16.42 6.63
N LEU A 267 19.14 -16.86 6.99
CA LEU A 267 18.14 -17.30 6.00
C LEU A 267 17.64 -16.11 5.16
N SER A 268 17.46 -14.94 5.78
CA SER A 268 17.09 -13.72 5.07
C SER A 268 18.12 -13.33 4.00
N LEU A 269 19.42 -13.54 4.24
CA LEU A 269 20.47 -13.27 3.25
C LEU A 269 20.38 -14.21 2.04
N ARG A 270 20.02 -15.49 2.26
CA ARG A 270 19.79 -16.47 1.19
C ARG A 270 18.52 -16.16 0.38
N MET A 271 17.57 -15.44 0.97
CA MET A 271 16.31 -15.08 0.32
C MET A 271 16.53 -14.28 -0.97
N ARG A 272 17.57 -13.44 -1.01
CA ARG A 272 17.92 -12.64 -2.20
C ARG A 272 18.22 -13.51 -3.41
N GLU A 273 19.03 -14.55 -3.23
CA GLU A 273 19.39 -15.47 -4.31
C GLU A 273 18.20 -16.35 -4.71
N PHE A 274 17.44 -16.81 -3.71
CA PHE A 274 16.20 -17.55 -3.96
C PHE A 274 15.21 -16.75 -4.82
N VAL A 275 14.94 -15.49 -4.44
CA VAL A 275 14.03 -14.60 -5.18
C VAL A 275 14.55 -14.32 -6.58
N ARG A 276 15.86 -14.10 -6.74
CA ARG A 276 16.48 -13.93 -8.06
C ARG A 276 16.16 -15.11 -8.98
N CYS A 277 16.40 -16.33 -8.51
CA CYS A 277 16.13 -17.54 -9.28
C CYS A 277 14.64 -17.72 -9.57
N LYS A 278 13.77 -17.44 -8.60
CA LYS A 278 12.30 -17.53 -8.76
C LYS A 278 11.78 -16.56 -9.81
N LEU A 279 12.17 -15.29 -9.75
CA LEU A 279 11.74 -14.29 -10.72
C LEU A 279 12.22 -14.61 -12.13
N LEU A 280 13.47 -15.07 -12.28
CA LEU A 280 14.02 -15.44 -13.59
C LEU A 280 13.39 -16.72 -14.17
N SER A 281 13.04 -17.68 -13.32
CA SER A 281 12.36 -18.90 -13.78
C SER A 281 10.92 -18.65 -14.20
N ALA A 282 10.28 -17.64 -13.59
CA ALA A 282 8.87 -17.31 -13.80
C ALA A 282 8.63 -16.16 -14.78
N SER A 283 9.70 -15.60 -15.36
CA SER A 283 9.62 -14.45 -16.24
C SER A 283 9.23 -14.82 -17.66
N ASP A 284 8.28 -14.07 -18.20
CA ASP A 284 7.89 -14.10 -19.60
C ASP A 284 8.50 -12.92 -20.37
N GLU A 285 8.37 -12.95 -21.70
CA GLU A 285 8.67 -11.78 -22.53
C GLU A 285 7.75 -10.62 -22.14
N PRO A 286 8.30 -9.41 -21.95
CA PRO A 286 7.50 -8.27 -21.57
C PRO A 286 6.51 -7.91 -22.69
N PRO A 287 5.27 -7.52 -22.33
CA PRO A 287 4.33 -7.03 -23.33
C PRO A 287 4.95 -5.86 -24.10
N SER A 288 4.65 -5.77 -25.39
CA SER A 288 5.09 -4.65 -26.22
C SER A 288 4.73 -3.35 -25.51
N GLN A 289 5.69 -2.44 -25.42
CA GLN A 289 5.48 -1.16 -24.79
C GLN A 289 4.40 -0.45 -25.61
N ARG A 290 3.16 -0.40 -25.09
CA ARG A 290 2.09 0.37 -25.72
C ARG A 290 2.63 1.80 -25.85
N SER A 291 2.81 2.26 -27.07
CA SER A 291 3.02 3.69 -27.32
C SER A 291 1.89 4.45 -26.62
N ARG A 292 2.24 5.55 -25.96
CA ARG A 292 1.30 6.44 -25.26
C ARG A 292 -0.07 6.54 -25.96
N CYS A 293 -1.15 6.41 -25.19
CA CYS A 293 -2.53 6.77 -25.53
C CYS A 293 -3.36 5.84 -26.43
N ASP A 294 -3.36 4.52 -26.18
CA ASP A 294 -4.52 3.69 -26.57
C ASP A 294 -5.46 3.54 -25.37
N MET A 295 -6.09 4.64 -24.94
CA MET A 295 -7.41 4.53 -24.30
C MET A 295 -8.40 4.39 -25.45
N VAL A 296 -9.04 3.22 -25.53
CA VAL A 296 -10.19 2.99 -26.40
C VAL A 296 -11.19 4.11 -26.10
N GLY A 297 -11.58 4.86 -27.14
CA GLY A 297 -12.61 5.90 -27.06
C GLY A 297 -13.97 5.35 -26.68
#